data_AF-A0A0R3MBV2-F1
#
_entry.id   AF-A0A0R3MBV2-F1
#
_cell.length_a   1.000
_cell.length_b   1.000
_cell.length_c   1.000
_cell.angle_alpha   90.00
_cell.angle_beta   90.00
_cell.angle_gamma   90.00
#
_symmetry.space_group_name_H-M   'P 1'
#
loop_
_entity.id
_entity.type
_entity.pdbx_description
1 polymer ?
#
loop_
_entity_poly.entity_id
_entity_poly.type
_entity_poly.pdbx_seq_one_letter_code
_entity_poly.pdbx_strand_id
1 'polypeptide(L)'
;MTPDQKTVAIGAGTGVLTMIAAMAGISQLWADTSLPTDVAGRLAYTLKANALAAIPLLVGTITVGNNRFLSEAIDPTLQKEDQATLINGRVLDNTLQQYVLFVVGTLALSVSLAPANMPVIAAATIVFIVARFAFWIGYRIHPLYRAFGMAATMYLNIGILAWAGWKMVVA
;
A
#
# COMPACT_ATOMS: atom_id res chain seq x y z
N MET A 1 -20.79 -7.56 18.77
CA MET A 1 -19.91 -7.96 17.66
C MET A 1 -19.90 -9.47 17.53
N THR A 2 -20.08 -9.99 16.32
CA THR A 2 -19.92 -11.41 16.00
C THR A 2 -18.44 -11.83 16.11
N PRO A 3 -18.14 -13.15 16.19
CA PRO A 3 -16.75 -13.63 16.17
C PRO A 3 -15.96 -13.10 14.96
N ASP A 4 -16.55 -13.12 13.77
CA ASP A 4 -15.92 -12.62 12.55
C ASP A 4 -15.61 -11.11 12.62
N GLN A 5 -16.56 -10.32 13.13
CA GLN A 5 -16.35 -8.89 13.34
C GLN A 5 -15.20 -8.62 14.32
N LYS A 6 -15.05 -9.44 15.36
CA LYS A 6 -13.93 -9.33 16.31
C LYS A 6 -12.61 -9.64 15.62
N THR A 7 -12.53 -10.70 14.83
CA THR A 7 -11.34 -11.06 14.05
C THR A 7 -10.92 -9.93 13.11
N VAL A 8 -11.88 -9.36 12.37
CA VAL A 8 -11.62 -8.23 11.47
C VAL A 8 -11.16 -6.99 12.25
N ALA A 9 -11.81 -6.66 13.37
CA ALA A 9 -11.44 -5.50 14.19
C ALA A 9 -10.03 -5.64 14.79
N ILE A 10 -9.68 -6.83 15.29
CA ILE A 10 -8.34 -7.11 15.81
C ILE A 10 -7.32 -7.00 14.68
N GLY A 11 -7.57 -7.64 13.54
CA GLY A 11 -6.69 -7.57 12.38
C GLY A 11 -6.48 -6.12 11.92
N ALA A 12 -7.56 -5.36 11.74
CA ALA A 12 -7.50 -3.97 11.34
C ALA A 12 -6.76 -3.09 12.36
N GLY A 13 -7.10 -3.21 13.66
CA GLY A 13 -6.48 -2.44 14.74
C GLY A 13 -4.98 -2.70 14.85
N THR A 14 -4.58 -3.97 14.85
CA THR A 14 -3.16 -4.36 14.85
C THR A 14 -2.44 -3.88 13.59
N GLY A 15 -3.05 -3.98 12.41
CA GLY A 15 -2.49 -3.45 11.17
C GLY A 15 -2.21 -1.96 11.21
N VAL A 16 -3.14 -1.16 11.74
CA VAL A 16 -2.97 0.29 11.91
C VAL A 16 -1.87 0.60 12.92
N LEU A 17 -1.85 -0.07 14.07
CA LEU A 17 -0.83 0.14 15.10
C LEU A 17 0.58 -0.22 14.58
N THR A 18 0.71 -1.35 13.89
CA THR A 18 1.98 -1.75 13.27
C THR A 18 2.41 -0.76 12.19
N MET A 19 1.48 -0.27 11.36
CA MET A 19 1.77 0.76 10.37
C MET A 19 2.32 2.03 11.03
N ILE A 20 1.67 2.55 12.07
CA ILE A 20 2.12 3.75 12.78
C ILE A 20 3.49 3.53 13.41
N ALA A 21 3.68 2.40 14.10
CA ALA A 21 4.95 2.06 14.73
C ALA A 21 6.09 1.94 13.69
N ALA A 22 5.83 1.31 12.55
CA ALA A 22 6.81 1.17 11.47
C ALA A 22 7.14 2.52 10.83
N MET A 23 6.14 3.38 10.59
CA MET A 23 6.35 4.74 10.09
C MET A 23 7.23 5.55 11.04
N ALA A 24 6.94 5.52 12.34
CA ALA A 24 7.72 6.22 13.35
C ALA A 24 9.15 5.67 13.47
N GLY A 25 9.29 4.34 13.54
CA GLY A 25 10.60 3.68 13.66
C GLY A 25 11.49 3.90 12.45
N ILE A 26 10.96 3.73 11.23
CA ILE A 26 11.74 3.99 10.01
C ILE A 26 12.13 5.47 9.94
N SER A 27 11.22 6.40 10.23
CA SER A 27 11.52 7.84 10.15
C SER A 27 12.59 8.29 11.15
N GLN A 28 12.71 7.64 12.32
CA GLN A 28 13.75 7.96 13.31
C GLN A 28 15.11 7.36 12.94
N LEU A 29 15.13 6.20 12.29
CA LEU A 29 16.37 5.48 11.95
C LEU A 29 16.93 5.91 10.57
N TRP A 30 16.09 6.51 9.72
CA TRP A 30 16.45 6.87 8.36
C TRP A 30 17.09 8.27 8.30
N ALA A 31 18.42 8.32 8.39
CA ALA A 31 19.19 9.53 8.15
C ALA A 31 19.59 9.62 6.67
N ASP A 32 18.79 10.31 5.86
CA ASP A 32 19.19 10.69 4.49
C ASP A 32 19.76 12.11 4.53
N THR A 33 21.04 12.23 4.21
CA THR A 33 21.76 13.52 4.20
C THR A 33 21.69 14.23 2.84
N SER A 34 21.05 13.61 1.84
CA SER A 34 20.99 14.09 0.46
C SER A 34 19.58 14.47 0.01
N LEU A 35 18.83 15.13 0.90
CA LEU A 35 17.42 15.44 0.67
C LEU A 35 17.24 16.55 -0.37
N PRO A 36 16.37 16.36 -1.37
CA PRO A 36 16.13 17.36 -2.41
C PRO A 36 15.49 18.61 -1.81
N THR A 37 16.04 19.78 -2.17
CA THR A 37 15.60 21.07 -1.65
C THR A 37 14.56 21.74 -2.54
N ASP A 38 14.65 21.55 -3.85
CA ASP A 38 13.73 22.10 -4.82
C ASP A 38 12.51 21.17 -5.06
N VAL A 39 11.48 21.70 -5.75
CA VAL A 39 10.24 20.95 -6.02
C VAL A 39 10.49 19.80 -7.00
N ALA A 40 11.31 19.99 -8.04
CA ALA A 40 11.55 18.98 -9.06
C ALA A 40 12.31 17.78 -8.47
N GLY A 41 13.31 18.04 -7.62
CA GLY A 41 14.02 17.01 -6.86
C GLY A 41 13.09 16.20 -5.95
N ARG A 42 12.17 16.86 -5.23
CA ARG A 42 11.20 16.19 -4.36
C ARG A 42 10.22 15.31 -5.15
N LEU A 43 9.73 15.80 -6.29
CA LEU A 43 8.91 15.02 -7.21
C LEU A 43 9.67 13.81 -7.77
N ALA A 44 10.92 13.98 -8.20
CA ALA A 44 11.75 12.90 -8.72
C ALA A 44 12.03 11.82 -7.65
N TYR A 45 12.30 12.23 -6.41
CA TYR A 45 12.43 11.33 -5.26
C TYR A 45 11.16 10.50 -5.05
N THR A 46 10.01 11.16 -5.00
CA THR A 46 8.72 10.48 -4.81
C THR A 46 8.35 9.57 -5.97
N LEU A 47 8.63 9.93 -7.22
CA LEU A 47 8.39 9.07 -8.38
C LEU A 47 9.22 7.79 -8.32
N LYS A 48 10.49 7.87 -7.93
CA LYS A 48 11.34 6.68 -7.72
C LYS A 48 10.77 5.79 -6.62
N ALA A 49 10.30 6.38 -5.52
CA ALA A 49 9.65 5.64 -4.44
C ALA A 49 8.34 4.97 -4.91
N ASN A 50 7.52 5.67 -5.69
CA ASN A 50 6.29 5.13 -6.28
C ASN A 50 6.56 3.99 -7.28
N ALA A 51 7.68 4.01 -7.99
CA ALA A 51 8.09 2.88 -8.84
C ALA A 51 8.38 1.62 -7.99
N LEU A 52 9.01 1.77 -6.82
CA LEU A 52 9.19 0.66 -5.87
C LEU A 52 7.85 0.21 -5.27
N ALA A 53 6.96 1.14 -4.92
CA ALA A 53 5.63 0.83 -4.40
C ALA A 53 4.76 0.03 -5.39
N ALA A 54 5.11 0.03 -6.68
CA ALA A 54 4.43 -0.78 -7.71
C ALA A 54 4.78 -2.27 -7.66
N ILE A 55 5.81 -2.69 -6.90
CA ILE A 55 6.25 -4.09 -6.85
C ILE A 55 5.11 -5.07 -6.51
N PRO A 56 4.29 -4.87 -5.47
CA PRO A 56 3.19 -5.79 -5.18
C PRO A 56 2.15 -5.85 -6.30
N LEU A 57 1.90 -4.73 -6.99
CA LEU A 57 0.99 -4.66 -8.14
C LEU A 57 1.53 -5.48 -9.32
N LEU A 58 2.83 -5.32 -9.61
CA LEU A 58 3.51 -6.07 -10.66
C LEU A 58 3.49 -7.58 -10.38
N VAL A 59 3.85 -7.98 -9.16
CA VAL A 59 3.84 -9.39 -8.74
C VAL A 59 2.43 -9.98 -8.82
N GLY A 60 1.42 -9.24 -8.36
CA GLY A 60 0.02 -9.64 -8.47
C GLY A 60 -0.44 -9.82 -9.92
N THR A 61 -0.06 -8.89 -10.81
CA THR A 61 -0.38 -8.94 -12.23
C THR A 61 0.22 -10.19 -12.89
N ILE A 62 1.50 -10.44 -12.65
CA ILE A 62 2.20 -11.64 -13.18
C ILE A 62 1.55 -12.91 -12.64
N THR A 63 1.22 -12.94 -11.35
CA THR A 63 0.63 -14.13 -10.71
C THR A 63 -0.76 -14.44 -11.26
N VAL A 64 -1.65 -13.45 -11.36
CA VAL A 64 -3.00 -13.65 -11.93
C VAL A 64 -2.91 -14.04 -13.41
N GLY A 65 -2.02 -13.40 -14.17
CA GLY A 65 -1.76 -13.75 -15.58
C GLY A 65 -1.34 -15.21 -15.74
N ASN A 66 -0.35 -15.66 -14.97
CA ASN A 66 0.11 -17.05 -15.00
C ASN A 66 -0.94 -18.04 -14.52
N ASN A 67 -1.69 -17.72 -13.46
CA ASN A 67 -2.78 -18.56 -12.97
C ASN A 67 -3.82 -18.84 -14.06
N ARG A 68 -4.22 -17.82 -14.82
CA ARG A 68 -5.21 -17.96 -15.91
C ARG A 68 -4.61 -18.65 -17.14
N PHE A 69 -3.40 -18.29 -17.53
CA PHE A 69 -2.73 -18.89 -18.69
C PHE A 69 -2.52 -20.40 -18.54
N LEU A 70 -2.25 -20.87 -17.31
CA LEU A 70 -1.96 -22.27 -17.00
C LEU A 70 -3.19 -23.07 -16.53
N SER A 71 -4.41 -22.54 -16.67
CA SER A 71 -5.64 -23.21 -16.21
C SER A 71 -6.78 -23.08 -17.21
N GLU A 72 -7.92 -23.71 -16.91
CA GLU A 72 -9.15 -23.52 -17.71
C GLU A 72 -9.74 -22.11 -17.58
N ALA A 73 -9.19 -21.26 -16.72
CA ALA A 73 -9.61 -19.87 -16.52
C ALA A 73 -8.95 -18.88 -17.51
N ILE A 74 -8.39 -19.36 -18.62
CA ILE A 74 -7.80 -18.51 -19.66
C ILE A 74 -8.80 -17.48 -20.20
N ASP A 75 -10.07 -17.88 -20.32
CA ASP A 75 -11.20 -16.98 -20.52
C ASP A 75 -11.85 -16.69 -19.14
N PRO A 76 -11.58 -15.52 -18.53
CA PRO A 76 -12.11 -15.20 -17.21
C PRO A 76 -13.63 -14.99 -17.22
N THR A 77 -14.26 -14.83 -18.38
CA THR A 77 -15.72 -14.67 -18.47
C THR A 77 -16.48 -15.97 -18.23
N LEU A 78 -15.79 -17.11 -18.33
CA LEU A 78 -16.36 -18.44 -18.08
C LEU A 78 -16.34 -18.84 -16.60
N GLN A 79 -15.80 -18.00 -15.71
CA GLN A 79 -15.79 -18.20 -14.25
C GLN A 79 -15.18 -19.54 -13.78
N LYS A 80 -14.17 -20.04 -14.50
CA LYS A 80 -13.47 -21.29 -14.18
C LYS A 80 -12.29 -21.13 -13.21
N GLU A 81 -12.20 -19.98 -12.54
CA GLU A 81 -11.12 -19.66 -11.61
C GLU A 81 -11.24 -20.49 -10.32
N ASP A 82 -10.14 -21.10 -9.90
CA ASP A 82 -10.08 -21.75 -8.59
C ASP A 82 -10.07 -20.70 -7.45
N GLN A 83 -10.26 -21.17 -6.22
CA GLN A 83 -10.31 -20.27 -5.07
C GLN A 83 -9.03 -19.42 -4.90
N ALA A 84 -7.87 -19.96 -5.27
CA ALA A 84 -6.61 -19.22 -5.21
C ALA A 84 -6.57 -18.08 -6.22
N THR A 85 -6.97 -18.34 -7.45
CA THR A 85 -7.03 -17.34 -8.53
C THR A 85 -8.04 -16.25 -8.22
N LEU A 86 -9.20 -16.60 -7.65
CA LEU A 86 -10.18 -15.62 -7.17
C LEU A 86 -9.61 -14.70 -6.08
N ILE A 87 -8.86 -15.25 -5.12
CA ILE A 87 -8.21 -14.45 -4.08
C ILE A 87 -7.13 -13.55 -4.71
N ASN A 88 -6.30 -14.08 -5.59
CA ASN A 88 -5.23 -13.32 -6.25
C ASN A 88 -5.80 -12.16 -7.08
N GLY A 89 -6.90 -12.37 -7.81
CA GLY A 89 -7.61 -11.32 -8.55
C GLY A 89 -8.13 -10.21 -7.63
N ARG A 90 -8.77 -10.57 -6.52
CA ARG A 90 -9.24 -9.59 -5.52
C ARG A 90 -8.10 -8.82 -4.86
N VAL A 91 -6.96 -9.49 -4.63
CA VAL A 91 -5.77 -8.83 -4.11
C VAL A 91 -5.20 -7.84 -5.11
N LEU A 92 -5.13 -8.24 -6.39
CA LEU A 92 -4.67 -7.40 -7.48
C LEU A 92 -5.52 -6.13 -7.62
N ASP A 93 -6.85 -6.27 -7.70
CA ASP A 93 -7.78 -5.14 -7.83
C ASP A 93 -7.68 -4.19 -6.63
N ASN A 94 -7.61 -4.72 -5.41
CA ASN A 94 -7.46 -3.88 -4.23
C ASN A 94 -6.09 -3.19 -4.20
N THR A 95 -5.03 -3.87 -4.61
CA THR A 95 -3.68 -3.30 -4.67
C THR A 95 -3.61 -2.17 -5.68
N LEU A 96 -4.27 -2.31 -6.84
CA LEU A 96 -4.38 -1.24 -7.84
C LEU A 96 -5.05 0.00 -7.26
N GLN A 97 -6.23 -0.16 -6.63
CA GLN A 97 -6.95 0.97 -6.02
C GLN A 97 -6.10 1.69 -4.96
N GLN A 98 -5.43 0.92 -4.10
CA GLN A 98 -4.62 1.46 -3.02
C GLN A 98 -3.31 2.08 -3.54
N TYR A 99 -2.76 1.55 -4.65
CA TYR A 99 -1.60 2.12 -5.32
C TYR A 99 -1.92 3.46 -5.96
N VAL A 100 -3.08 3.59 -6.62
CA VAL A 100 -3.53 4.89 -7.19
C VAL A 100 -3.64 5.96 -6.11
N LEU A 101 -4.28 5.64 -4.98
CA LEU A 101 -4.37 6.56 -3.83
C LEU A 101 -2.99 6.92 -3.28
N PHE A 102 -2.10 5.93 -3.18
CA PHE A 102 -0.74 6.13 -2.70
C PHE A 102 0.04 7.08 -3.61
N VAL A 103 0.04 6.84 -4.92
CA VAL A 103 0.74 7.66 -5.92
C VAL A 103 0.23 9.10 -5.90
N VAL A 104 -1.09 9.29 -5.95
CA VAL A 104 -1.69 10.63 -5.92
C VAL A 104 -1.36 11.34 -4.61
N GLY A 105 -1.51 10.65 -3.48
CA GLY A 105 -1.26 11.22 -2.17
C GLY A 105 0.21 11.60 -1.95
N THR A 106 1.15 10.72 -2.30
CA THR A 106 2.58 10.98 -2.09
C THR A 106 3.10 12.09 -3.00
N LEU A 107 2.65 12.17 -4.26
CA LEU A 107 3.00 13.26 -5.17
C LEU A 107 2.42 14.61 -4.70
N ALA A 108 1.16 14.63 -4.28
CA ALA A 108 0.53 15.83 -3.75
C ALA A 108 1.20 16.30 -2.45
N LEU A 109 1.62 15.37 -1.59
CA LEU A 109 2.31 15.69 -0.36
C LEU A 109 3.73 16.23 -0.63
N SER A 110 4.48 15.61 -1.56
CA SER A 110 5.91 15.92 -1.75
C SER A 110 6.18 17.33 -2.24
N VAL A 111 5.27 17.93 -3.02
CA VAL A 111 5.40 19.33 -3.45
C VAL A 111 5.35 20.31 -2.28
N SER A 112 4.69 19.93 -1.17
CA SER A 112 4.45 20.79 0.00
C SER A 112 5.30 20.41 1.22
N LEU A 113 6.09 19.32 1.15
CA LEU A 113 6.97 18.90 2.24
C LEU A 113 8.27 19.70 2.26
N ALA A 114 8.66 20.20 3.43
CA ALA A 114 10.03 20.67 3.64
C ALA A 114 11.02 19.51 3.39
N PRO A 115 12.25 19.79 2.90
CA PRO A 115 13.23 18.75 2.57
C PRO A 115 13.46 17.76 3.71
N ALA A 116 13.55 18.24 4.95
CA ALA A 116 13.73 17.42 6.16
C ALA A 116 12.63 16.36 6.39
N ASN A 117 11.43 16.55 5.81
CA ASN A 117 10.31 15.62 5.96
C ASN A 117 10.21 14.62 4.80
N MET A 118 11.01 14.75 3.75
CA MET A 118 10.97 13.85 2.59
C MET A 118 11.20 12.36 2.90
N PRO A 119 12.00 11.96 3.92
CA PRO A 119 12.12 10.55 4.31
C PRO A 119 10.79 9.85 4.62
N VAL A 120 9.73 10.60 4.96
CA VAL A 120 8.41 10.02 5.20
C VAL A 120 7.86 9.28 3.98
N ILE A 121 8.21 9.71 2.77
CA ILE A 121 7.78 9.07 1.51
C ILE A 121 8.46 7.70 1.34
N ALA A 122 9.74 7.60 1.67
CA ALA A 122 10.45 6.32 1.65
C ALA A 122 9.91 5.36 2.72
N ALA A 123 9.69 5.86 3.94
CA ALA A 123 9.07 5.08 5.02
C ALA A 123 7.69 4.56 4.60
N ALA A 124 6.84 5.43 4.06
CA ALA A 124 5.51 5.07 3.57
C ALA A 124 5.57 4.02 2.46
N THR A 125 6.56 4.11 1.57
CA THR A 125 6.76 3.14 0.48
C THR A 125 7.10 1.75 1.01
N ILE A 126 8.04 1.66 1.97
CA ILE A 126 8.43 0.38 2.60
C ILE A 126 7.21 -0.23 3.30
N VAL A 127 6.50 0.57 4.11
CA VAL A 127 5.32 0.11 4.85
C VAL A 127 4.21 -0.33 3.90
N PHE A 128 3.97 0.41 2.81
CA PHE A 128 2.99 0.05 1.79
C PHE A 128 3.29 -1.31 1.17
N ILE A 129 4.54 -1.55 0.75
CA ILE A 129 4.96 -2.82 0.14
C ILE A 129 4.76 -3.98 1.11
N VAL A 130 5.28 -3.87 2.33
CA VAL A 130 5.18 -4.92 3.36
C VAL A 130 3.72 -5.20 3.71
N ALA A 131 2.91 -4.17 3.88
CA ALA A 131 1.49 -4.33 4.20
C ALA A 131 0.67 -4.94 3.05
N ARG A 132 1.04 -4.70 1.78
CA ARG A 132 0.44 -5.37 0.62
C ARG A 132 0.74 -6.87 0.59
N PHE A 133 1.96 -7.28 0.88
CA PHE A 133 2.28 -8.70 0.98
C PHE A 133 1.61 -9.34 2.20
N ALA A 134 1.57 -8.66 3.35
CA ALA A 134 0.84 -9.14 4.52
C ALA A 134 -0.67 -9.29 4.26
N PHE A 135 -1.27 -8.33 3.53
CA PHE A 135 -2.67 -8.42 3.06
C PHE A 135 -2.89 -9.67 2.21
N TRP A 136 -2.01 -9.91 1.23
CA TRP A 136 -2.11 -11.05 0.34
C TRP A 136 -1.95 -12.37 1.08
N ILE A 137 -0.87 -12.53 1.86
CA ILE A 137 -0.59 -13.74 2.64
C ILE A 137 -1.75 -14.03 3.61
N GLY A 138 -2.20 -13.01 4.35
CA GLY A 138 -3.35 -13.14 5.24
C GLY A 138 -4.60 -13.63 4.51
N TYR A 139 -4.89 -13.09 3.32
CA TYR A 139 -6.05 -13.51 2.53
C TYR A 139 -5.93 -14.96 2.03
N ARG A 140 -4.71 -15.44 1.74
CA ARG A 140 -4.48 -16.84 1.36
C ARG A 140 -4.67 -17.82 2.52
N ILE A 141 -4.42 -17.38 3.76
CA ILE A 141 -4.62 -18.20 4.97
C ILE A 141 -6.10 -18.25 5.36
N HIS A 142 -6.74 -17.09 5.48
CA HIS A 142 -8.15 -17.00 5.86
C HIS A 142 -8.79 -15.71 5.31
N PRO A 143 -10.05 -15.73 4.82
CA PRO A 143 -10.70 -14.56 4.22
C PRO A 143 -10.71 -13.29 5.09
N LEU A 144 -10.72 -13.45 6.41
CA LEU A 144 -10.76 -12.34 7.36
C LEU A 144 -9.37 -11.79 7.76
N TYR A 145 -8.30 -12.58 7.63
CA TYR A 145 -6.95 -12.18 8.07
C TYR A 145 -6.34 -11.10 7.18
N ARG A 146 -6.88 -10.91 5.98
CA ARG A 146 -6.55 -9.78 5.09
C ARG A 146 -6.77 -8.42 5.76
N ALA A 147 -7.61 -8.33 6.79
CA ALA A 147 -7.93 -7.07 7.47
C ALA A 147 -6.68 -6.31 7.96
N PHE A 148 -5.63 -7.02 8.39
CA PHE A 148 -4.37 -6.43 8.82
C PHE A 148 -3.73 -5.54 7.76
N GLY A 149 -3.32 -6.14 6.63
CA GLY A 149 -2.64 -5.40 5.57
C GLY A 149 -3.57 -4.49 4.78
N MET A 150 -4.88 -4.75 4.81
CA MET A 150 -5.90 -3.86 4.22
C MET A 150 -6.00 -2.55 5.00
N ALA A 151 -6.16 -2.64 6.32
CA ALA A 151 -6.30 -1.46 7.17
C ALA A 151 -5.00 -0.66 7.22
N ALA A 152 -3.86 -1.34 7.39
CA ALA A 152 -2.55 -0.69 7.41
C ALA A 152 -2.37 0.30 6.23
N THR A 153 -2.63 -0.14 5.00
CA THR A 153 -2.47 0.74 3.83
C THR A 153 -3.61 1.71 3.61
N MET A 154 -4.85 1.34 3.95
CA MET A 154 -5.97 2.28 3.83
C MET A 154 -5.75 3.49 4.72
N TYR A 155 -5.39 3.26 5.99
CA TYR A 155 -5.14 4.35 6.93
C TYR A 155 -3.82 5.08 6.64
N LEU A 156 -2.81 4.41 6.08
CA LEU A 156 -1.62 5.08 5.54
C LEU A 156 -2.01 6.09 4.43
N ASN A 157 -2.80 5.65 3.45
CA ASN A 157 -3.27 6.50 2.36
C ASN A 157 -4.14 7.66 2.85
N ILE A 158 -5.06 7.39 3.79
CA ILE A 158 -5.87 8.43 4.44
C ILE A 158 -4.96 9.47 5.12
N GLY A 159 -3.96 9.03 5.89
CA GLY A 159 -3.02 9.92 6.57
C GLY A 159 -2.23 10.80 5.60
N ILE A 160 -1.71 10.22 4.52
CA ILE A 160 -0.96 10.94 3.48
C ILE A 160 -1.84 11.98 2.80
N LEU A 161 -3.05 11.60 2.35
CA LEU A 161 -3.98 12.50 1.67
C LEU A 161 -4.49 13.61 2.60
N ALA A 162 -4.79 13.29 3.87
CA ALA A 162 -5.19 14.26 4.87
C ALA A 162 -4.07 15.28 5.12
N TRP A 163 -2.82 14.84 5.20
CA TRP A 163 -1.68 15.73 5.37
C TRP A 163 -1.45 16.61 4.14
N ALA A 164 -1.55 16.05 2.93
CA ALA A 164 -1.46 16.82 1.70
C ALA A 164 -2.56 17.91 1.66
N GLY A 165 -3.81 17.54 1.97
CA GLY A 165 -4.93 18.48 2.03
C GLY A 165 -4.75 19.56 3.09
N TRP A 166 -4.28 19.20 4.29
CA TRP A 166 -3.94 20.17 5.34
C TRP A 166 -2.88 21.17 4.87
N LYS A 167 -1.82 20.68 4.20
CA LYS A 167 -0.78 21.54 3.64
C LYS A 167 -1.34 22.48 2.58
N MET A 168 -2.33 22.10 1.78
CA MET A 168 -2.94 23.01 0.80
C MET A 168 -3.71 24.17 1.43
N VAL A 169 -4.25 23.99 2.63
CA VAL A 169 -5.06 25.02 3.32
C VAL A 169 -4.20 25.97 4.15
N VAL A 170 -3.05 25.51 4.64
CA VAL A 170 -2.21 26.24 5.60
C VAL A 170 -0.88 26.73 5.00
N ALA A 171 -0.52 26.28 3.79
CA ALA A 171 0.68 26.73 3.08
C ALA A 171 0.52 28.11 2.44
#